data_AF-R1ED31-F1
#
_entry.id   AF-R1ED31-F1
#
_cell.length_a   1.000
_cell.length_b   1.000
_cell.length_c   1.000
_cell.angle_alpha   90.00
_cell.angle_beta   90.00
_cell.angle_gamma   90.00
#
_symmetry.space_group_name_H-M   'P 1'
#
loop_
_entity.id
_entity.type
_entity.pdbx_description
1 polymer ?
#
loop_
_entity_poly.entity_id
_entity_poly.type
_entity_poly.pdbx_seq_one_letter_code
_entity_poly.pdbx_strand_id
1 'polypeptide(L)'
;MRFFTIAAPAFLGALATASEVVQIKDLSIRDNNGIQATSFTIQPANVQCSATTASALANKSVVVCGESKYRFAIDGANSKYSLTLYKETAPGAGITGTIEVQPYCHAGGNGANDFVCTQVSDISVAIY
;
A
#
# COMPACT_ATOMS: atom_id res chain seq x y z
N MET A 1 -53.45 -13.76 34.67
CA MET A 1 -52.56 -14.01 33.51
C MET A 1 -51.23 -13.35 33.82
N ARG A 2 -50.17 -14.12 34.09
CA ARG A 2 -48.82 -13.61 34.39
C ARG A 2 -48.00 -13.69 33.10
N PHE A 3 -47.64 -12.55 32.54
CA PHE A 3 -46.80 -12.46 31.35
C PHE A 3 -45.33 -12.43 31.79
N PHE A 4 -44.57 -13.44 31.38
CA PHE A 4 -43.11 -13.43 31.52
C PHE A 4 -42.52 -12.74 30.29
N THR A 5 -41.95 -11.55 30.48
CA THR A 5 -41.18 -10.85 29.44
C THR A 5 -39.77 -11.41 29.40
N ILE A 6 -39.42 -12.04 28.28
CA ILE A 6 -38.06 -12.52 28.00
C ILE A 6 -37.25 -11.32 27.51
N ALA A 7 -36.31 -10.86 28.33
CA ALA A 7 -35.31 -9.89 27.90
C ALA A 7 -34.27 -10.61 27.04
N ALA A 8 -34.20 -10.28 25.74
CA ALA A 8 -33.14 -10.74 24.86
C ALA A 8 -31.84 -9.96 25.18
N PRO A 9 -30.69 -10.63 25.41
CA PRO A 9 -29.43 -9.93 25.56
C PRO A 9 -29.03 -9.34 24.21
N ALA A 10 -28.89 -8.02 24.16
CA ALA A 10 -28.27 -7.33 23.04
C ALA A 10 -26.79 -7.72 23.01
N PHE A 11 -26.41 -8.57 22.06
CA PHE A 11 -25.01 -8.81 21.74
C PHE A 11 -24.42 -7.54 21.12
N LEU A 12 -23.79 -6.71 21.95
CA LEU A 12 -22.82 -5.72 21.50
C LEU A 12 -21.57 -6.48 21.06
N GLY A 13 -21.63 -7.07 19.87
CA GLY A 13 -20.44 -7.55 19.18
C GLY A 13 -19.55 -6.34 18.90
N ALA A 14 -18.42 -6.23 19.60
CA ALA A 14 -17.39 -5.27 19.25
C ALA A 14 -17.01 -5.50 17.77
N LEU A 15 -17.23 -4.50 16.92
CA LEU A 15 -16.73 -4.50 15.55
C LEU A 15 -15.21 -4.50 15.65
N ALA A 16 -14.58 -5.67 15.50
CA ALA A 16 -13.15 -5.76 15.34
C ALA A 16 -12.80 -5.05 14.02
N THR A 17 -12.24 -3.85 14.09
CA THR A 17 -11.63 -3.20 12.93
C THR A 17 -10.44 -4.04 12.52
N ALA A 18 -10.46 -4.59 11.30
CA ALA A 18 -9.33 -5.33 10.78
C ALA A 18 -8.11 -4.40 10.76
N SER A 19 -6.99 -4.85 11.28
CA SER A 19 -5.73 -4.10 11.29
C SER A 19 -4.59 -5.05 11.02
N GLU A 20 -3.62 -4.59 10.25
CA GLU A 20 -2.43 -5.36 9.90
C GLU A 20 -1.22 -4.44 9.82
N VAL A 21 -0.06 -4.95 10.26
CA VAL A 21 1.22 -4.29 10.02
C VAL A 21 1.98 -5.14 9.00
N VAL A 22 2.28 -4.55 7.85
CA VAL A 22 3.04 -5.18 6.77
C VAL A 22 4.42 -4.54 6.64
N GLN A 23 5.36 -5.29 6.10
CA GLN A 23 6.67 -4.76 5.73
C GLN A 23 6.80 -4.62 4.22
N ILE A 24 7.40 -3.53 3.78
CA ILE A 24 7.81 -3.32 2.39
C ILE A 24 9.29 -3.69 2.28
N LYS A 25 9.60 -4.56 1.32
CA LYS A 25 10.96 -5.02 1.01
C LYS A 25 11.26 -4.75 -0.46
N ASP A 26 12.55 -4.59 -0.77
CA ASP A 26 13.08 -4.40 -2.11
C ASP A 26 12.39 -3.27 -2.89
N LEU A 27 12.03 -2.18 -2.20
CA LEU A 27 11.43 -1.01 -2.87
C LEU A 27 12.40 -0.42 -3.88
N SER A 28 11.95 -0.32 -5.12
CA SER A 28 12.63 0.34 -6.22
C SER A 28 11.64 1.25 -6.94
N ILE A 29 12.02 2.51 -7.16
CA ILE A 29 11.22 3.51 -7.87
C ILE A 29 12.11 4.11 -8.95
N ARG A 30 11.61 4.17 -10.19
CA ARG A 30 12.24 4.96 -11.25
C ARG A 30 11.44 6.23 -11.45
N ASP A 31 12.10 7.36 -11.28
CA ASP A 31 11.52 8.69 -11.41
C ASP A 31 12.30 9.47 -12.46
N ASN A 32 11.62 9.90 -13.51
CA ASN A 32 12.22 10.69 -14.57
C ASN A 32 11.19 11.73 -15.04
N ASN A 33 11.17 12.85 -14.31
CA ASN A 33 10.13 13.88 -14.35
C ASN A 33 8.73 13.30 -14.03
N GLY A 34 8.66 12.44 -13.02
CA GLY A 34 7.48 11.67 -12.66
C GLY A 34 7.79 10.18 -12.56
N ILE A 35 7.03 9.49 -11.72
CA ILE A 35 7.21 8.06 -11.47
C ILE A 35 6.88 7.27 -12.74
N GLN A 36 7.88 6.58 -13.28
CA GLN A 36 7.73 5.76 -14.49
C GLN A 36 7.58 4.27 -14.17
N ALA A 37 8.21 3.81 -13.09
CA ALA A 37 8.11 2.45 -12.63
C ALA A 37 8.28 2.36 -11.11
N THR A 38 7.68 1.35 -10.51
CA THR A 38 7.89 1.01 -9.10
C THR A 38 7.74 -0.50 -8.90
N SER A 39 8.48 -1.06 -7.95
CA SER A 39 8.36 -2.45 -7.53
C SER A 39 8.74 -2.61 -6.07
N PHE A 40 8.07 -3.52 -5.38
CA PHE A 40 8.39 -3.92 -4.00
C PHE A 40 7.66 -5.21 -3.63
N THR A 41 8.08 -5.81 -2.51
CA THR A 41 7.47 -7.02 -1.94
C THR A 41 6.81 -6.70 -0.60
N ILE A 42 5.57 -7.14 -0.42
CA ILE A 42 4.85 -7.06 0.85
C ILE A 42 5.11 -8.34 1.66
N GLN A 43 5.61 -8.18 2.89
CA GLN A 43 5.80 -9.26 3.86
C GLN A 43 4.84 -9.07 5.06
N PRO A 44 4.39 -10.16 5.72
CA PRO A 44 4.78 -11.56 5.51
C PRO A 44 4.02 -12.29 4.39
N ALA A 45 3.10 -11.60 3.69
CA ALA A 45 2.26 -12.20 2.67
C ALA A 45 3.01 -12.67 1.41
N ASN A 46 4.29 -12.28 1.27
CA ASN A 46 5.15 -12.55 0.12
C ASN A 46 4.51 -12.15 -1.23
N VAL A 47 3.87 -10.99 -1.27
CA VAL A 47 3.16 -10.47 -2.45
C VAL A 47 4.05 -9.48 -3.18
N GLN A 48 4.36 -9.77 -4.44
CA GLN A 48 5.06 -8.83 -5.32
C GLN A 48 4.09 -7.78 -5.87
N CYS A 49 4.45 -6.51 -5.72
CA CYS A 49 3.76 -5.38 -6.30
C CYS A 49 4.68 -4.72 -7.33
N SER A 50 4.14 -4.35 -8.50
CA SER A 50 4.90 -3.62 -9.50
C SER A 50 4.00 -2.88 -10.47
N ALA A 51 4.48 -1.74 -10.97
CA ALA A 51 3.95 -1.06 -12.15
C ALA A 51 5.12 -0.56 -12.99
N THR A 52 5.03 -0.72 -14.31
CA THR A 52 6.13 -0.45 -15.26
C THR A 52 5.83 0.67 -16.23
N THR A 53 4.67 1.34 -16.08
CA THR A 53 4.25 2.43 -16.94
C THR A 53 3.85 3.65 -16.13
N ALA A 54 4.23 4.83 -16.60
CA ALA A 54 3.85 6.10 -15.98
C ALA A 54 2.33 6.29 -15.92
N SER A 55 1.59 5.81 -16.92
CA SER A 55 0.12 5.91 -16.95
C SER A 55 -0.56 5.10 -15.85
N ALA A 56 -0.01 3.96 -15.45
CA ALA A 56 -0.52 3.17 -14.33
C ALA A 56 -0.28 3.84 -12.97
N LEU A 57 0.66 4.79 -12.91
CA LEU A 57 1.11 5.46 -11.68
C LEU A 57 0.63 6.92 -11.60
N ALA A 58 0.14 7.48 -12.70
CA ALA A 58 -0.32 8.86 -12.77
C ALA A 58 -1.53 9.09 -11.84
N ASN A 59 -1.62 10.30 -11.29
CA ASN A 59 -2.77 10.78 -10.51
C ASN A 59 -3.19 9.85 -9.35
N LYS A 60 -2.24 9.22 -8.66
CA LYS A 60 -2.50 8.29 -7.55
C LYS A 60 -3.38 7.10 -7.96
N SER A 61 -3.22 6.64 -9.20
CA SER A 61 -3.93 5.46 -9.70
C SER A 61 -3.62 4.24 -8.83
N VAL A 62 -4.66 3.46 -8.54
CA VAL A 62 -4.55 2.26 -7.69
C VAL A 62 -4.23 1.06 -8.57
N VAL A 63 -3.08 0.45 -8.32
CA VAL A 63 -2.56 -0.71 -9.04
C VAL A 63 -2.72 -1.97 -8.20
N VAL A 64 -3.24 -3.04 -8.82
CA VAL A 64 -3.38 -4.35 -8.16
C VAL A 64 -2.02 -5.06 -8.13
N CYS A 65 -1.67 -5.65 -6.98
CA CYS A 65 -0.46 -6.46 -6.85
C CYS A 65 -0.72 -7.89 -7.34
N GLY A 66 -0.51 -8.13 -8.63
CA GLY A 66 -0.74 -9.44 -9.27
C GLY A 66 -2.21 -9.87 -9.15
N GLU A 67 -2.44 -11.09 -8.66
CA GLU A 67 -3.79 -11.63 -8.39
C GLU A 67 -4.19 -11.52 -6.91
N SER A 68 -3.39 -10.83 -6.10
CA SER A 68 -3.62 -10.74 -4.65
C SER A 68 -4.76 -9.78 -4.30
N LYS A 69 -5.12 -9.75 -3.01
CA LYS A 69 -6.02 -8.76 -2.44
C LYS A 69 -5.35 -7.42 -2.13
N TYR A 70 -4.04 -7.31 -2.31
CA TYR A 70 -3.31 -6.06 -2.11
C TYR A 70 -3.35 -5.20 -3.36
N ARG A 71 -3.45 -3.88 -3.13
CA ARG A 71 -3.31 -2.85 -4.15
C ARG A 71 -2.44 -1.74 -3.58
N PHE A 72 -1.87 -0.92 -4.44
CA PHE A 72 -1.09 0.21 -4.01
C PHE A 72 -1.34 1.44 -4.89
N ALA A 73 -1.10 2.60 -4.32
CA ALA A 73 -0.90 3.84 -5.06
C ALA A 73 0.40 4.46 -4.57
N ILE A 74 1.15 5.09 -5.47
CA ILE A 74 2.35 5.82 -5.11
C ILE A 74 2.33 7.20 -5.75
N ASP A 75 2.85 8.18 -5.02
CA ASP A 75 2.97 9.56 -5.46
C ASP A 75 4.21 10.20 -4.83
N GLY A 76 4.60 11.37 -5.33
CA GLY A 76 5.75 12.12 -4.84
C GLY A 76 6.86 12.25 -5.87
N ALA A 77 7.95 12.89 -5.43
CA ALA A 77 9.09 13.24 -6.27
C ALA A 77 10.30 13.57 -5.38
N ASN A 78 11.48 13.74 -6.01
CA ASN A 78 12.69 14.23 -5.34
C ASN A 78 13.08 13.39 -4.10
N SER A 79 13.09 12.06 -4.25
CA SER A 79 13.42 11.11 -3.17
C SER A 79 12.45 11.10 -1.99
N LYS A 80 11.26 11.70 -2.13
CA LYS A 80 10.19 11.68 -1.13
C LYS A 80 8.91 11.17 -1.77
N TYR A 81 8.49 9.98 -1.38
CA TYR A 81 7.32 9.33 -1.95
C TYR A 81 6.31 8.98 -0.86
N SER A 82 5.04 9.00 -1.23
CA SER A 82 3.94 8.53 -0.40
C SER A 82 3.43 7.22 -0.99
N LEU A 83 3.55 6.13 -0.25
CA LEU A 83 3.05 4.81 -0.62
C LEU A 83 1.77 4.54 0.17
N THR A 84 0.67 4.40 -0.54
CA THR A 84 -0.60 3.94 0.03
C THR A 84 -0.82 2.49 -0.33
N LEU A 85 -1.08 1.66 0.66
CA LEU A 85 -1.45 0.26 0.51
C LEU A 85 -2.93 0.09 0.83
N TYR A 86 -3.56 -0.75 0.03
CA TYR A 86 -4.94 -1.19 0.22
C TYR A 86 -4.96 -2.70 0.29
N LYS A 87 -5.82 -3.26 1.14
CA LYS A 87 -6.11 -4.69 1.15
C LYS A 87 -7.61 -4.90 1.22
N GLU A 88 -8.16 -5.61 0.25
CA GLU A 88 -9.54 -6.05 0.29
C GLU A 88 -9.71 -7.17 1.33
N THR A 89 -10.59 -6.98 2.30
CA THR A 89 -10.83 -7.93 3.41
C THR A 89 -12.14 -8.69 3.26
N ALA A 90 -13.11 -8.12 2.54
CA ALA A 90 -14.36 -8.77 2.12
C ALA A 90 -14.94 -8.03 0.90
N PRO A 91 -15.96 -8.57 0.21
CA PRO A 91 -16.64 -7.84 -0.85
C PRO A 91 -17.16 -6.48 -0.35
N GLY A 92 -16.64 -5.38 -0.90
CA GLY A 92 -17.00 -4.02 -0.49
C GLY A 92 -16.32 -3.52 0.80
N ALA A 93 -15.40 -4.28 1.39
CA ALA A 93 -14.64 -3.88 2.57
C ALA A 93 -13.13 -4.02 2.34
N GLY A 94 -12.37 -3.10 2.91
CA GLY A 94 -10.92 -3.14 2.86
C GLY A 94 -10.29 -2.27 3.92
N ILE A 95 -9.00 -2.49 4.12
CA ILE A 95 -8.15 -1.73 5.03
C ILE A 95 -7.13 -0.95 4.21
N THR A 96 -6.72 0.21 4.71
CA THR A 96 -5.81 1.13 4.02
C THR A 96 -4.77 1.70 4.97
N GLY A 97 -3.62 2.05 4.43
CA GLY A 97 -2.60 2.77 5.18
C GLY A 97 -1.62 3.44 4.24
N THR A 98 -1.16 4.62 4.65
CA THR A 98 -0.23 5.43 3.88
C THR A 98 1.01 5.69 4.70
N ILE A 99 2.17 5.59 4.07
CA ILE A 99 3.45 5.93 4.66
C ILE A 99 4.25 6.81 3.72
N GLU A 100 5.08 7.68 4.29
CA GLU A 100 6.12 8.36 3.54
C GLU A 100 7.39 7.50 3.51
N VAL A 101 7.94 7.32 2.32
CA VAL A 101 9.18 6.58 2.09
C VAL A 101 10.22 7.51 1.48
N GLN A 102 11.45 7.43 2.00
CA GLN A 102 12.60 8.21 1.56
C GLN A 102 13.71 7.27 1.11
N PRO A 103 13.58 6.65 -0.08
CA PRO A 103 14.62 5.80 -0.64
C PRO A 103 15.87 6.61 -1.01
N TYR A 104 17.00 5.91 -1.18
CA TYR A 104 18.21 6.51 -1.74
C TYR A 104 18.13 6.53 -3.26
N CYS A 105 18.19 7.72 -3.86
CA CYS A 105 18.13 7.92 -5.30
C CYS A 105 19.51 8.21 -5.89
N HIS A 106 19.83 7.55 -6.99
CA HIS A 106 21.04 7.77 -7.79
C HIS A 106 20.67 7.91 -9.27
N ALA A 107 21.62 8.39 -10.09
CA ALA A 107 21.39 8.58 -11.52
C ALA A 107 21.08 7.25 -12.22
N GLY A 108 19.97 7.20 -12.97
CA GLY A 108 19.49 6.02 -13.70
C GLY A 108 20.04 5.87 -15.12
N GLY A 109 20.69 6.91 -15.66
CA GLY A 109 21.41 6.88 -16.94
C GLY A 109 20.57 7.19 -18.18
N ASN A 110 19.25 7.38 -18.07
CA ASN A 110 18.37 7.75 -19.19
C ASN A 110 18.00 9.25 -19.20
N GLY A 111 19.01 10.10 -19.01
CA GLY A 111 18.87 11.56 -19.00
C GLY A 111 19.24 12.20 -17.67
N ALA A 112 19.36 13.54 -17.67
CA ALA A 112 19.80 14.31 -16.50
C ALA A 112 18.83 14.24 -15.30
N ASN A 113 17.56 13.93 -15.56
CA ASN A 113 16.51 13.86 -14.55
C ASN A 113 16.07 12.42 -14.25
N ASP A 114 16.77 11.41 -14.77
CA ASP A 114 16.45 10.00 -14.54
C ASP A 114 17.10 9.51 -13.25
N PHE A 115 16.27 9.13 -12.29
CA PHE A 115 16.69 8.63 -10.99
C PHE A 115 16.13 7.23 -10.75
N VAL A 116 16.99 6.37 -10.20
CA VAL A 116 16.62 5.07 -9.65
C VAL A 116 16.77 5.16 -8.14
N CYS A 117 15.69 4.90 -7.44
CA CYS A 117 15.54 5.08 -6.01
C CYS A 117 15.30 3.74 -5.34
N THR A 118 16.18 3.34 -4.44
CA THR A 118 16.13 2.02 -3.79
C THR A 118 16.00 2.13 -2.27
N GLN A 119 15.32 1.14 -1.68
CA GLN A 119 15.18 1.00 -0.24
C GLN A 119 16.54 0.98 0.47
N VAL A 120 16.62 1.67 1.62
CA VAL A 120 17.83 1.71 2.48
C VAL A 120 17.62 1.17 3.88
N SER A 121 16.36 1.04 4.31
CA SER A 121 15.99 0.55 5.63
C SER A 121 14.66 -0.16 5.58
N ASP A 122 14.34 -0.91 6.62
CA ASP A 122 13.04 -1.55 6.77
C ASP A 122 11.91 -0.52 6.81
N ILE A 123 10.82 -0.81 6.10
CA ILE A 123 9.62 0.03 6.02
C ILE A 123 8.46 -0.81 6.55
N SER A 124 7.82 -0.36 7.62
CA SER A 124 6.64 -0.98 8.20
C SER A 124 5.43 -0.08 7.99
N VAL A 125 4.34 -0.63 7.46
CA VAL A 125 3.11 0.09 7.16
C VAL A 125 1.97 -0.54 7.95
N ALA A 126 1.31 0.27 8.78
CA ALA A 126 0.08 -0.14 9.42
C ALA A 126 -1.11 0.20 8.52
N ILE A 127 -1.97 -0.78 8.28
CA ILE A 127 -3.20 -0.67 7.49
C ILE A 127 -4.40 -0.99 8.40
N TYR A 128 -5.48 -0.19 8.29
CA TYR A 128 -6.67 -0.23 9.15
C TYR A 128 -7.97 -0.07 8.36
#